data_AF-A0A653RSN4-F1
#
_entry.id   AF-A0A653RSN4-F1
#
_cell.length_a   1.000
_cell.length_b   1.000
_cell.length_c   1.000
_cell.angle_alpha   90.00
_cell.angle_beta   90.00
_cell.angle_gamma   90.00
#
_symmetry.space_group_name_H-M   'P 1'
#
loop_
_entity.id
_entity.type
_entity.pdbx_description
1 polymer ?
#
loop_
_entity_poly.entity_id
_entity_poly.type
_entity_poly.pdbx_seq_one_letter_code
_entity_poly.pdbx_strand_id
1 'polypeptide(L)' 'MGEIVNLNRARKTRVKAEDRAQAAANRVVHGRTKADKALTALERHRADKLLDGQKLDPKSDD' A
#
# COMPACT_ATOMS: atom_id res chain seq x y z
N MET A 1 -33.87 -8.53 -33.17
CA MET A 1 -32.43 -8.17 -33.16
C MET A 1 -31.93 -8.36 -31.73
N GLY A 2 -31.16 -9.42 -31.46
CA GLY A 2 -30.73 -9.74 -30.10
C GLY A 2 -29.43 -9.00 -29.76
N GLU A 3 -29.37 -8.39 -28.58
CA GLU A 3 -28.17 -7.74 -28.09
C GLU A 3 -27.14 -8.82 -27.70
N ILE A 4 -25.98 -8.83 -28.38
CA ILE A 4 -24.92 -9.81 -28.12
C ILE A 4 -24.14 -9.35 -26.89
N VAL A 5 -24.47 -9.90 -25.72
CA VAL A 5 -23.77 -9.58 -24.47
C VAL A 5 -22.53 -10.45 -24.31
N ASN A 6 -21.37 -9.81 -24.17
CA ASN A 6 -20.13 -10.52 -23.85
C ASN A 6 -20.08 -10.93 -22.37
N LEU A 7 -20.39 -12.19 -22.10
CA LEU A 7 -20.40 -12.76 -20.74
C LEU A 7 -19.03 -12.71 -20.04
N ASN A 8 -17.92 -12.74 -20.78
CA ASN A 8 -16.59 -12.63 -20.19
C ASN A 8 -16.35 -11.22 -19.63
N ARG A 9 -16.81 -10.19 -20.34
CA ARG A 9 -16.75 -8.81 -19.85
C ARG A 9 -17.61 -8.64 -18.60
N ALA A 10 -18.83 -9.17 -18.61
CA ALA A 10 -19.73 -9.12 -17.47
C ALA A 10 -19.17 -9.84 -16.22
N ARG A 11 -18.53 -11.00 -16.40
CA ARG A 11 -17.83 -11.70 -15.30
C ARG A 11 -16.67 -10.87 -14.77
N LYS A 12 -15.82 -10.32 -15.65
CA LYS A 12 -14.68 -9.47 -15.25
C LYS A 12 -15.13 -8.20 -14.52
N THR A 13 -16.24 -7.59 -14.92
CA THR A 13 -16.76 -6.41 -14.20
C THR A 13 -17.24 -6.77 -12.81
N ARG A 14 -17.89 -7.92 -12.63
CA ARG A 14 -18.33 -8.40 -11.32
C ARG A 14 -17.15 -8.65 -10.39
N VAL A 15 -16.13 -9.39 -10.85
CA VAL A 15 -14.90 -9.65 -10.08
C VAL A 15 -14.23 -8.34 -9.66
N LYS A 16 -14.09 -7.38 -10.60
CA LYS A 16 -13.52 -6.06 -10.28
C LYS A 16 -14.35 -5.28 -9.25
N ALA A 17 -15.67 -5.46 -9.21
CA ALA A 17 -16.52 -4.81 -8.23
C ALA A 17 -16.35 -5.44 -6.83
N GLU A 18 -16.28 -6.77 -6.76
CA GLU A 18 -16.00 -7.53 -5.53
C GLU A 18 -14.62 -7.15 -4.95
N ASP A 19 -13.57 -7.09 -5.79
CA ASP A 19 -12.23 -6.68 -5.37
C ASP A 19 -12.21 -5.26 -4.78
N ARG A 20 -12.96 -4.33 -5.37
CA ARG A 20 -13.08 -2.94 -4.86
C ARG A 20 -13.82 -2.89 -3.53
N ALA A 21 -14.88 -3.68 -3.37
CA ALA A 21 -15.62 -3.77 -2.12
C ALA A 21 -14.73 -4.33 -1.00
N GLN A 22 -13.98 -5.40 -1.27
CA GLN A 22 -13.00 -5.94 -0.32
C GLN A 22 -11.91 -4.92 0.02
N ALA A 23 -11.39 -4.19 -0.97
CA ALA A 23 -10.41 -3.12 -0.73
C ALA A 23 -10.97 -1.97 0.11
N ALA A 24 -12.27 -1.66 0.00
CA ALA A 24 -12.93 -0.68 0.86
C ALA A 24 -13.11 -1.20 2.29
N ALA A 25 -13.54 -2.46 2.46
CA ALA A 25 -13.64 -3.11 3.76
C ALA A 25 -12.28 -3.16 4.47
N ASN A 26 -11.21 -3.55 3.77
CA ASN A 26 -9.85 -3.58 4.31
C ASN A 26 -9.35 -2.17 4.72
N ARG A 27 -9.78 -1.11 4.02
CA ARG A 27 -9.49 0.29 4.42
C ARG A 27 -10.16 0.66 5.73
N VAL A 28 -11.41 0.23 5.94
CA VAL A 28 -12.13 0.45 7.21
C VAL A 28 -11.51 -0.36 8.34
N VAL A 29 -11.28 -1.66 8.13
CA VAL A 29 -10.78 -2.58 9.17
C VAL A 29 -9.35 -2.25 9.59
N HIS A 30 -8.47 -1.93 8.64
CA HIS A 30 -7.05 -1.72 8.92
C HIS A 30 -6.62 -0.26 8.91
N GLY A 31 -7.51 0.68 8.56
CA GLY A 31 -7.28 2.12 8.55
C GLY A 31 -6.31 2.63 7.47
N ARG A 32 -5.43 1.79 6.92
CA ARG A 32 -4.39 2.18 5.93
C ARG A 32 -4.27 1.15 4.82
N THR A 33 -4.02 1.61 3.60
CA THR A 33 -3.77 0.73 2.46
C THR A 33 -2.38 0.11 2.54
N LYS A 34 -2.11 -0.94 1.75
CA LYS A 34 -0.76 -1.51 1.63
C LYS A 34 0.24 -0.49 1.09
N ALA A 35 -0.19 0.37 0.16
CA ALA A 35 0.65 1.42 -0.41
C ALA A 35 1.07 2.45 0.65
N ASP A 36 0.13 2.90 1.48
CA ASP A 36 0.43 3.84 2.57
C ASP A 36 1.41 3.23 3.58
N LYS A 37 1.21 1.96 3.93
CA LYS A 37 2.13 1.24 4.83
C LYS A 37 3.55 1.15 4.24
N ALA A 38 3.65 0.85 2.94
CA ALA A 38 4.94 0.77 2.26
C ALA A 38 5.64 2.14 2.20
N LEU A 39 4.90 3.21 1.89
CA LEU A 39 5.42 4.56 1.89
C LEU A 39 5.96 4.96 3.27
N THR A 40 5.18 4.76 4.33
CA THR A 40 5.62 5.05 5.70
C THR A 40 6.85 4.22 6.10
N ALA A 41 6.94 2.96 5.67
CA ALA A 41 8.12 2.13 5.94
C ALA A 41 9.37 2.66 5.24
N LEU A 42 9.24 3.12 3.98
CA LEU A 42 10.33 3.73 3.23
C LEU A 42 10.79 5.06 3.85
N GLU A 43 9.84 5.89 4.29
CA GLU A 43 10.13 7.16 4.97
C GLU A 43 10.89 6.93 6.28
N ARG A 44 10.45 5.96 7.10
CA ARG A 44 11.15 5.57 8.33
C ARG A 44 12.57 5.10 8.04
N HIS A 45 12.73 4.19 7.10
CA HIS A 45 14.05 3.69 6.73
C HIS A 45 14.97 4.80 6.19
N ARG A 46 14.43 5.79 5.48
CA ARG A 46 15.19 6.97 5.07
C ARG A 46 15.60 7.82 6.27
N ALA A 47 14.70 8.06 7.22
CA ALA A 47 15.00 8.80 8.44
C ALA A 47 16.06 8.08 9.28
N ASP A 48 15.94 6.76 9.47
CA ASP A 48 16.90 5.94 10.19
C ASP A 48 18.28 6.02 9.55
N LYS A 49 18.37 5.90 8.22
CA LYS A 49 19.63 6.06 7.49
C LYS A 49 20.25 7.45 7.63
N LEU A 50 19.42 8.50 7.62
CA LEU A 50 19.90 9.87 7.83
C LEU A 50 20.44 10.05 9.24
N LEU A 51 19.74 9.53 10.25
CA LEU A 51 20.19 9.56 11.63
C LEU A 51 21.48 8.78 11.81
N ASP A 52 21.56 7.56 11.27
CA ASP A 52 22.76 6.74 11.30
C ASP A 52 23.96 7.44 10.64
N GLY A 53 23.76 8.09 9.50
CA GLY A 53 24.81 8.86 8.83
C GLY A 53 25.21 10.16 9.56
N GLN A 54 24.38 10.67 10.46
CA GLN A 54 24.65 11.85 11.28
C GLN A 54 25.10 11.50 12.71
N LYS A 55 25.17 10.21 13.08
CA LYS A 55 25.75 9.81 14.36
C LYS A 55 27.22 10.18 14.36
N LEU A 56 27.59 11.11 15.23
CA LEU A 56 28.96 11.23 15.69
C LEU A 56 29.17 10.14 16.72
N ASP A 57 30.18 9.30 16.53
CA ASP A 57 30.63 8.41 17.60
C ASP A 57 30.92 9.26 18.84
N PRO A 58 30.48 8.82 20.03
CA PRO A 58 30.82 9.52 21.25
C PRO A 58 32.34 9.63 21.28
N LYS A 59 32.84 10.87 21.36
CA LYS A 59 34.26 11.16 21.49
C LYS A 59 34.76 10.28 22.64
N SER A 60 35.47 9.21 22.32
CA SER A 60 36.27 8.50 23.30
C SER A 60 37.34 9.52 23.69
N ASP A 61 37.16 10.12 24.86
CA ASP A 61 38.19 10.91 25.50
C ASP A 61 39.34 9.95 25.83
N ASP A 62 40.31 9.87 24.92
CA ASP A 62 41.70 9.44 25.13
C ASP A 62 42.62 10.61 24.76
#